data_AF-T0NCM6-F1
#
_entry.id   AF-T0NCM6-F1
#
_cell.length_a   1.000
_cell.length_b   1.000
_cell.length_c   1.000
_cell.angle_alpha   90.00
_cell.angle_beta   90.00
_cell.angle_gamma   90.00
#
_symmetry.space_group_name_H-M   'P 1'
#
loop_
_entity.id
_entity.type
_entity.pdbx_description
1 polymer ?
#
loop_
_entity_poly.entity_id
_entity_poly.type
_entity_poly.pdbx_seq_one_letter_code
_entity_poly.pdbx_strand_id
1 'polypeptide(L)' 'MITLETFEFQAKDFYLKNGYEIFGVLENCPFEYNTYYMKKNI' A
#
# COMPACT_ATOMS: atom_id res chain seq x y z
N MET A 1 -14.33 -7.12 -0.03
CA MET A 1 -13.33 -6.04 -0.21
C MET A 1 -12.30 -6.17 0.89
N ILE A 2 -11.03 -6.41 0.55
CA ILE A 2 -9.92 -6.42 1.51
C ILE A 2 -9.17 -5.09 1.38
N THR A 3 -8.87 -4.44 2.51
CA THR A 3 -8.05 -3.24 2.57
C THR A 3 -6.86 -3.46 3.50
N LEU A 4 -5.70 -2.95 3.13
CA LEU A 4 -4.49 -2.98 3.95
C LEU A 4 -3.67 -1.70 3.74
N GLU A 5 -2.73 -1.47 4.64
CA GLU A 5 -1.71 -0.43 4.53
C GLU A 5 -0.32 -1.07 4.51
N THR A 6 0.60 -0.50 3.75
CA THR A 6 2.00 -0.94 3.69
C THR A 6 2.93 0.26 3.51
N PHE A 7 4.06 0.26 4.21
CA PHE A 7 5.09 1.28 4.03
C PHE A 7 5.95 1.02 2.79
N GLU A 8 6.60 2.06 2.30
CA GLU A 8 7.50 2.03 1.15
C GLU A 8 8.64 1.01 1.28
N PHE A 9 9.20 0.87 2.48
CA PHE A 9 10.27 -0.10 2.78
C PHE A 9 9.75 -1.53 3.01
N GLN A 10 8.44 -1.75 2.97
CA GLN A 10 7.83 -3.06 3.10
C GLN A 10 7.57 -3.70 1.73
N ALA A 11 6.43 -4.37 1.58
CA ALA A 11 6.15 -5.30 0.50
C ALA A 11 5.14 -4.73 -0.52
N LYS A 12 5.23 -3.44 -0.86
CA LYS A 12 4.33 -2.81 -1.85
C LYS A 12 4.22 -3.62 -3.15
N ASP A 13 5.37 -4.02 -3.69
CA ASP A 13 5.44 -4.76 -4.95
C ASP A 13 4.86 -6.18 -4.84
N PHE A 14 4.91 -6.79 -3.66
CA PHE A 14 4.26 -8.08 -3.41
C PHE A 14 2.74 -7.93 -3.52
N TYR A 15 2.15 -6.93 -2.87
CA TYR A 15 0.70 -6.72 -2.92
C TYR A 15 0.22 -6.34 -4.32
N LEU A 16 0.96 -5.49 -5.04
CA LEU A 16 0.67 -5.15 -6.45
C LEU A 16 0.63 -6.41 -7.32
N LYS A 17 1.62 -7.31 -7.21
CA LYS A 17 1.65 -8.59 -7.95
C LYS A 17 0.50 -9.53 -7.57
N ASN A 18 -0.06 -9.40 -6.37
CA ASN A 18 -1.19 -10.20 -5.88
C ASN A 18 -2.56 -9.60 -6.25
N GLY A 19 -2.59 -8.57 -7.10
CA GLY A 19 -3.83 -7.95 -7.59
C GLY A 19 -4.46 -6.96 -6.61
N TYR A 20 -3.66 -6.38 -5.71
CA TYR A 20 -4.08 -5.21 -4.94
C TYR A 20 -3.83 -3.93 -5.73
N GLU A 21 -4.72 -2.96 -5.56
CA GLU A 21 -4.64 -1.63 -6.16
C GLU A 21 -4.39 -0.59 -5.07
N ILE A 22 -3.54 0.40 -5.36
CA ILE A 22 -3.34 1.55 -4.47
C ILE A 22 -4.54 2.48 -4.63
N PHE A 23 -5.19 2.84 -3.53
CA PHE A 23 -6.29 3.83 -3.52
C PHE A 23 -5.98 5.07 -2.68
N GLY A 24 -4.88 5.06 -1.94
CA GLY A 24 -4.41 6.21 -1.19
C GLY A 24 -2.91 6.11 -0.91
N VAL A 25 -2.25 7.25 -0.82
CA VAL A 25 -0.85 7.37 -0.42
C VAL A 25 -0.75 8.49 0.60
N LEU A 26 -0.08 8.22 1.72
CA LEU A 26 0.31 9.22 2.70
C LEU A 26 1.83 9.42 2.57
N GLU A 27 2.21 10.55 2.01
CA GLU A 27 3.61 10.88 1.77
C GLU A 27 4.30 11.31 3.07
N ASN A 28 5.58 10.95 3.23
CA ASN A 28 6.44 11.35 4.34
C ASN A 28 5.91 10.97 5.75
N CYS A 29 5.25 9.82 5.89
CA CYS A 29 4.73 9.33 7.18
C CYS A 29 5.02 7.83 7.37
N PRO A 30 5.79 7.42 8.41
CA PRO A 30 6.38 8.24 9.47
C PRO A 30 7.78 8.70 9.05
N PHE A 31 7.89 9.98 8.67
CA PHE A 31 9.12 10.67 8.23
C PHE A 31 9.90 9.98 7.09
N GLU A 32 9.94 10.65 5.93
CA GLU A 32 10.65 10.25 4.69
C GLU A 32 10.13 9.03 3.93
N TYR A 33 9.31 8.17 4.54
CA TYR A 33 8.71 7.02 3.85
C TYR A 33 7.24 7.27 3.50
N ASN A 34 6.83 6.76 2.33
CA ASN A 34 5.44 6.77 1.93
C ASN A 34 4.67 5.58 2.53
N THR A 35 3.44 5.83 3.01
CA THR A 35 2.47 4.77 3.35
C THR A 35 1.48 4.61 2.21
N TYR A 36 1.28 3.38 1.76
CA TYR A 36 0.36 3.03 0.68
C TYR A 36 -0.86 2.30 1.24
N TYR A 37 -2.04 2.83 0.95
CA TYR A 37 -3.31 2.18 1.21
C TYR A 37 -3.76 1.40 -0.01
N MET A 38 -3.96 0.11 0.17
CA MET A 38 -4.23 -0.83 -0.91
C MET A 38 -5.54 -1.56 -0.70
N LYS A 39 -6.28 -1.81 -1.79
CA LYS A 39 -7.54 -2.55 -1.79
C LYS A 39 -7.47 -3.71 -2.77
N LYS A 40 -8.17 -4.79 -2.46
CA LYS A 40 -8.43 -5.89 -3.40
C LYS A 40 -9.91 -6.20 -3.41
N ASN A 41 -10.48 -6.19 -4.62
CA ASN A 41 -11.82 -6.69 -4.86
C ASN A 41 -11.71 -8.21 -5.05
N ILE A 42 -12.46 -8.96 -4.24
CA ILE A 42 -12.65 -10.41 -4.38
C ILE A 42 -13.96 -10.60 -5.10
#